data_AF-A0A1R1DCG8-F1
#
_entry.id   AF-A0A1R1DCG8-F1
#
_cell.length_a   1.000
_cell.length_b   1.000
_cell.length_c   1.000
_cell.angle_alpha   90.00
_cell.angle_beta   90.00
_cell.angle_gamma   90.00
#
_symmetry.space_group_name_H-M   'P 1'
#
loop_
_entity.id
_entity.type
_entity.pdbx_description
1 polymer ?
#
loop_
_entity_poly.entity_id
_entity_poly.type
_entity_poly.pdbx_seq_one_letter_code
_entity_poly.pdbx_strand_id
1 'polypeptide(L)'
;MAEHEKDQMLFRRSMKRVLLLSAIYAGAGNLFLYAAYFNSGVIKRSYIICAIMIIAFALPIVKLFRNRHWYFPAFIFLFWIPFSVLLAFVLSKVLPQSDNNADFGLLLVYFLILNILVIVLGIGLGMLVNGCWMLYDKYNRAKKNE
;
A
#
# COMPACT_ATOMS: atom_id res chain seq x y z
N MET A 1 28.67 20.05 -2.45
CA MET A 1 28.41 19.15 -3.60
C MET A 1 28.15 17.71 -3.16
N ALA A 2 28.98 17.08 -2.31
CA ALA A 2 28.78 15.70 -1.85
C ALA A 2 27.49 15.45 -1.03
N GLU A 3 26.95 16.47 -0.35
CA GLU A 3 25.71 16.35 0.43
C GLU A 3 24.46 16.32 -0.48
N HIS A 4 24.47 17.12 -1.55
CA HIS A 4 23.40 17.15 -2.57
C HIS A 4 23.30 15.83 -3.35
N GLU A 5 24.42 15.18 -3.67
CA GLU A 5 24.43 13.87 -4.34
C GLU A 5 23.89 12.75 -3.44
N LYS A 6 24.22 12.77 -2.14
CA LYS A 6 23.72 11.78 -1.17
C LYS A 6 22.20 11.89 -1.01
N ASP A 7 21.67 13.11 -0.93
CA ASP A 7 20.23 13.34 -0.84
C ASP A 7 19.51 12.91 -2.12
N GLN A 8 20.06 13.16 -3.31
CA GLN A 8 19.49 12.67 -4.57
C GLN A 8 19.49 11.13 -4.67
N MET A 9 20.57 10.47 -4.22
CA MET A 9 20.62 9.00 -4.21
C MET A 9 19.59 8.39 -3.24
N LEU A 10 19.43 8.98 -2.05
CA LEU A 10 18.42 8.56 -1.08
C LEU A 10 17.01 8.80 -1.60
N PHE A 11 16.75 9.94 -2.24
CA PHE A 11 15.48 10.27 -2.87
C PHE A 11 15.12 9.26 -3.97
N ARG A 12 16.07 8.98 -4.88
CA ARG A 12 15.87 8.01 -5.98
C ARG A 12 15.61 6.60 -5.46
N ARG A 13 16.30 6.19 -4.38
CA ARG A 13 16.08 4.88 -3.74
C ARG A 13 14.72 4.78 -3.06
N SER A 14 14.29 5.84 -2.36
CA SER A 14 12.96 5.93 -1.75
C SER A 14 11.85 5.93 -2.80
N MET A 15 12.03 6.68 -3.90
CA MET A 15 11.07 6.71 -5.00
C MET A 15 10.93 5.35 -5.67
N LYS A 16 12.03 4.64 -5.95
CA LYS A 16 11.98 3.27 -6.48
C LYS A 16 11.21 2.32 -5.56
N ARG A 17 11.38 2.45 -4.24
CA ARG A 17 10.66 1.63 -3.25
C ARG A 17 9.17 1.95 -3.23
N VAL A 18 8.80 3.23 -3.28
CA VAL A 18 7.40 3.68 -3.38
C VAL A 18 6.74 3.10 -4.62
N LEU A 19 7.38 3.22 -5.78
CA LEU A 19 6.85 2.69 -7.05
C LEU A 19 6.66 1.17 -7.01
N LEU A 20 7.63 0.45 -6.46
CA LEU A 20 7.55 -1.01 -6.32
C LEU A 20 6.43 -1.42 -5.35
N LEU A 21 6.31 -0.74 -4.21
CA LEU A 21 5.23 -0.96 -3.24
C LEU A 21 3.86 -0.65 -3.84
N SER A 22 3.71 0.45 -4.58
CA SER A 22 2.45 0.80 -5.23
C SER A 22 2.04 -0.23 -6.28
N ALA A 23 3.00 -0.77 -7.05
CA ALA A 23 2.73 -1.83 -8.01
C ALA A 23 2.28 -3.13 -7.31
N ILE A 24 2.94 -3.51 -6.22
CA ILE A 24 2.55 -4.68 -5.41
C ILE A 24 1.14 -4.48 -4.82
N TYR A 25 0.84 -3.30 -4.28
CA TYR A 25 -0.48 -2.99 -3.72
C TYR A 25 -1.58 -3.00 -4.78
N ALA A 26 -1.28 -2.44 -5.96
CA ALA A 26 -2.19 -2.47 -7.09
C ALA A 26 -2.46 -3.92 -7.54
N GLY A 27 -1.42 -4.75 -7.63
CA GLY A 27 -1.54 -6.16 -7.99
C GLY A 27 -2.38 -6.93 -6.97
N ALA A 28 -2.08 -6.78 -5.68
CA ALA A 28 -2.80 -7.46 -4.61
C ALA A 28 -4.28 -7.02 -4.54
N GLY A 29 -4.58 -5.73 -4.71
CA GLY A 29 -5.94 -5.22 -4.69
C GLY A 29 -6.79 -5.67 -5.89
N ASN A 30 -6.19 -5.71 -7.08
CA ASN A 30 -6.86 -6.25 -8.28
C ASN A 30 -7.04 -7.77 -8.20
N LEU A 31 -6.06 -8.50 -7.67
CA LEU A 31 -6.17 -9.94 -7.44
C LEU A 31 -7.28 -10.24 -6.43
N PHE A 32 -7.42 -9.43 -5.37
CA PHE A 32 -8.47 -9.59 -4.38
C PHE A 32 -9.86 -9.37 -4.97
N LEU A 33 -10.04 -8.33 -5.79
CA LEU A 33 -11.27 -8.08 -6.56
C LEU A 33 -11.60 -9.29 -7.45
N TYR A 34 -10.62 -9.77 -8.22
CA TYR A 34 -10.82 -10.87 -9.16
C TYR A 34 -11.13 -12.20 -8.45
N ALA A 35 -10.43 -12.50 -7.36
CA ALA A 35 -10.70 -13.68 -6.54
C ALA A 35 -12.12 -13.64 -5.96
N ALA A 36 -12.60 -12.47 -5.57
CA ALA A 36 -13.97 -12.29 -5.09
C ALA A 36 -15.03 -12.40 -6.18
N TYR A 37 -14.69 -12.01 -7.41
CA TYR A 37 -15.57 -12.16 -8.56
C TYR A 37 -15.83 -13.63 -8.91
N PHE A 38 -14.82 -14.49 -8.83
CA PHE A 38 -14.97 -15.94 -9.09
C PHE A 38 -15.39 -16.76 -7.86
N ASN A 39 -15.17 -16.25 -6.65
CA ASN A 39 -15.45 -16.99 -5.42
C ASN A 39 -16.11 -16.10 -4.36
N SER A 40 -17.42 -16.27 -4.20
CA SER A 40 -18.22 -15.55 -3.19
C SER A 40 -17.79 -15.82 -1.75
N GLY A 41 -17.07 -16.92 -1.48
CA GLY A 41 -16.46 -17.21 -0.18
C GLY A 41 -15.38 -16.21 0.24
N VAL A 42 -14.72 -15.55 -0.73
CA VAL A 42 -13.72 -14.50 -0.49
C VAL A 42 -14.39 -13.24 0.07
N ILE A 43 -15.62 -12.94 -0.37
CA ILE A 43 -16.40 -11.80 0.16
C ILE A 43 -16.72 -12.02 1.64
N LYS A 44 -17.11 -13.24 2.03
CA LYS A 44 -17.41 -13.58 3.44
C LYS A 44 -16.19 -13.45 4.36
N ARG A 45 -14.98 -13.73 3.84
CA ARG A 45 -13.72 -13.61 4.59
C ARG A 45 -12.97 -12.31 4.32
N SER A 46 -13.61 -11.36 3.63
CA SER A 46 -12.98 -10.11 3.19
C SER A 46 -12.34 -9.33 4.34
N TYR A 47 -12.98 -9.29 5.51
CA TYR A 47 -12.44 -8.63 6.70
C TYR A 47 -11.07 -9.19 7.13
N ILE A 48 -10.95 -10.53 7.20
CA ILE A 48 -9.70 -11.20 7.60
C ILE A 48 -8.61 -10.94 6.55
N ILE A 49 -8.97 -11.04 5.27
CA ILE A 49 -8.04 -10.79 4.16
C ILE A 49 -7.56 -9.34 4.19
N CYS A 50 -8.47 -8.38 4.41
CA CYS A 50 -8.13 -6.97 4.57
C CYS A 50 -7.19 -6.73 5.75
N ALA A 51 -7.45 -7.35 6.91
CA ALA A 51 -6.58 -7.23 8.08
C ALA A 51 -5.16 -7.76 7.79
N ILE A 52 -5.05 -8.90 7.12
CA ILE A 52 -3.75 -9.47 6.71
C ILE A 52 -3.05 -8.53 5.71
N MET A 53 -3.78 -7.99 4.74
CA MET A 53 -3.22 -7.03 3.77
C MET A 53 -2.72 -5.76 4.47
N ILE A 54 -3.48 -5.19 5.41
CA ILE A 54 -3.07 -4.01 6.20
C ILE A 54 -1.73 -4.28 6.90
N ILE A 55 -1.60 -5.42 7.60
CA ILE A 55 -0.37 -5.78 8.30
C ILE A 55 0.79 -5.99 7.32
N ALA A 56 0.55 -6.77 6.25
CA ALA A 56 1.54 -7.04 5.21
C ALA A 56 2.01 -5.76 4.51
N PHE A 57 1.15 -4.75 4.40
CA PHE A 57 1.45 -3.46 3.82
C PHE A 57 2.16 -2.53 4.81
N ALA A 58 1.79 -2.54 6.09
CA ALA A 58 2.44 -1.73 7.11
C ALA A 58 3.90 -2.15 7.35
N LEU A 59 4.22 -3.46 7.35
CA LEU A 59 5.57 -3.99 7.61
C LEU A 59 6.69 -3.38 6.74
N PRO A 60 6.60 -3.40 5.39
CA PRO A 60 7.62 -2.79 4.55
C PRO A 60 7.68 -1.27 4.72
N ILE A 61 6.56 -0.60 5.04
CA ILE A 61 6.54 0.83 5.29
C ILE A 61 7.38 1.18 6.53
N VAL A 62 7.17 0.46 7.64
CA VAL A 62 7.96 0.60 8.87
C VAL A 62 9.44 0.36 8.58
N LYS A 63 9.76 -0.76 7.92
CA LYS A 63 11.16 -1.18 7.68
C LYS A 63 11.90 -0.25 6.70
N LEU A 64 11.24 0.23 5.65
CA LEU A 64 11.90 0.95 4.55
C LEU A 64 11.94 2.47 4.74
N PHE A 65 11.01 3.04 5.52
CA PHE A 65 10.85 4.49 5.68
C PHE A 65 11.09 4.98 7.12
N ARG A 66 11.88 4.25 7.92
CA ARG A 66 12.24 4.58 9.31
C ARG A 66 13.05 5.89 9.49
N ASN A 67 13.49 6.54 8.40
CA ASN A 67 14.44 7.67 8.43
C ASN A 67 13.82 8.96 7.86
N ARG A 68 14.63 10.03 7.71
CA ARG A 68 14.39 11.44 7.26
C ARG A 68 13.27 11.72 6.22
N HIS A 69 12.71 10.71 5.57
CA HIS A 69 11.65 10.76 4.56
C HIS A 69 10.35 10.08 5.05
N TRP A 70 9.86 10.43 6.24
CA TRP A 70 8.65 9.82 6.82
C TRP A 70 7.37 10.08 5.99
N TYR A 71 7.34 11.14 5.17
CA TYR A 71 6.23 11.48 4.29
C TYR A 71 6.20 10.67 2.98
N PHE A 72 7.29 10.00 2.61
CA PHE A 72 7.38 9.28 1.33
C PHE A 72 6.33 8.16 1.12
N PRO A 73 5.93 7.38 2.14
CA PRO A 73 4.88 6.37 2.02
C PRO A 73 3.54 6.94 1.52
N ALA A 74 3.24 8.22 1.74
CA ALA A 74 2.01 8.83 1.24
C ALA A 74 1.92 8.82 -0.29
N PHE A 75 3.07 8.89 -0.99
CA PHE A 75 3.10 8.78 -2.45
C PHE A 75 2.70 7.40 -2.97
N ILE A 76 2.74 6.35 -2.13
CA ILE A 76 2.27 5.02 -2.50
C ILE A 76 0.78 5.09 -2.88
N PHE A 77 -0.02 5.86 -2.15
CA PHE A 77 -1.44 6.06 -2.47
C PHE A 77 -1.62 6.75 -3.83
N LEU A 78 -0.81 7.77 -4.12
CA LEU A 78 -0.86 8.51 -5.37
C LEU A 78 -0.53 7.63 -6.58
N PHE A 79 0.53 6.82 -6.50
CA PHE A 79 0.94 5.93 -7.59
C PHE A 79 0.11 4.65 -7.67
N TRP A 80 -0.54 4.23 -6.57
CA TRP A 80 -1.39 3.06 -6.56
C TRP A 80 -2.57 3.18 -7.54
N ILE A 81 -3.20 4.35 -7.62
CA ILE A 81 -4.35 4.58 -8.51
C ILE A 81 -4.02 4.28 -9.99
N PRO A 82 -3.01 4.93 -10.62
CA PRO A 82 -2.69 4.66 -12.02
C PRO A 82 -2.20 3.22 -12.24
N PHE A 83 -1.45 2.63 -11.32
CA PHE A 83 -1.06 1.22 -11.43
C PHE A 83 -2.27 0.28 -11.35
N SER A 84 -3.23 0.59 -10.48
CA SER A 84 -4.46 -0.20 -10.33
C SER A 84 -5.29 -0.17 -11.60
N VAL A 85 -5.46 1.01 -12.20
CA VAL A 85 -6.17 1.17 -13.49
C VAL A 85 -5.46 0.43 -14.62
N LEU A 86 -4.13 0.56 -14.71
CA LEU A 86 -3.34 -0.17 -15.72
C LEU A 86 -3.47 -1.69 -15.56
N LEU A 87 -3.39 -2.19 -14.33
CA LEU A 87 -3.56 -3.62 -14.04
C LEU A 87 -4.97 -4.10 -14.34
N ALA A 88 -6.00 -3.35 -13.94
CA ALA A 88 -7.38 -3.65 -14.26
C ALA A 88 -7.61 -3.72 -15.78
N PHE A 89 -7.03 -2.78 -16.53
CA PHE A 89 -7.07 -2.79 -18.00
C PHE A 89 -6.40 -4.04 -18.58
N VAL A 90 -5.19 -4.38 -18.14
CA VAL A 90 -4.49 -5.60 -18.59
C VAL A 90 -5.28 -6.86 -18.24
N LEU A 91 -5.81 -6.96 -17.02
CA LEU A 91 -6.62 -8.09 -16.57
C LEU A 91 -7.90 -8.24 -17.41
N SER A 92 -8.57 -7.13 -17.76
CA SER A 92 -9.75 -7.14 -18.62
C SER A 92 -9.49 -7.67 -20.04
N LYS A 93 -8.25 -7.57 -20.54
CA LYS A 93 -7.84 -8.11 -21.84
C LYS A 93 -7.47 -9.59 -21.80
N VAL A 94 -6.99 -10.07 -20.66
CA VAL A 94 -6.47 -11.43 -20.51
C VAL A 94 -7.55 -12.40 -20.02
N LEU A 95 -8.54 -11.91 -19.28
CA LEU A 95 -9.51 -12.76 -18.58
C LEU A 95 -10.91 -12.63 -19.20
N PRO A 96 -11.67 -13.72 -19.30
CA PRO A 96 -13.01 -13.71 -19.90
C PRO A 96 -13.95 -12.84 -19.04
N GLN A 97 -14.51 -11.80 -19.64
CA GLN A 97 -15.59 -11.03 -19.03
C GLN A 97 -16.88 -11.83 -19.13
N SER A 98 -17.59 -12.02 -18.01
CA SER A 98 -18.96 -12.54 -18.05
C SER A 98 -19.92 -11.44 -18.47
N ASP A 99 -20.99 -11.79 -19.20
CA ASP A 99 -21.96 -10.85 -19.77
C ASP A 99 -22.75 -10.03 -18.73
N ASN A 100 -22.62 -10.34 -17.43
CA ASN A 100 -23.29 -9.62 -16.33
C ASN A 100 -22.50 -8.38 -15.87
N ASN A 101 -22.49 -7.35 -16.71
CA ASN A 101 -21.74 -6.11 -16.48
C ASN A 101 -22.19 -5.31 -15.24
N ALA A 102 -23.46 -5.43 -14.83
CA ALA A 102 -24.01 -4.69 -13.69
C ALA A 102 -23.45 -5.17 -12.34
N ASP A 103 -23.35 -6.50 -12.16
CA ASP A 103 -22.81 -7.10 -10.93
C ASP A 103 -21.30 -6.85 -10.79
N PHE A 104 -20.59 -6.84 -11.90
CA PHE A 104 -19.16 -6.54 -11.92
C PHE A 104 -18.88 -5.09 -11.53
N GLY A 105 -19.69 -4.13 -11.99
CA GLY A 105 -19.55 -2.72 -11.64
C GLY A 105 -19.74 -2.46 -10.14
N LEU A 106 -20.78 -3.04 -9.52
CA LEU A 106 -21.01 -2.93 -8.09
C LEU A 106 -19.89 -3.57 -7.26
N LEU A 107 -19.42 -4.75 -7.69
CA LEU A 107 -18.30 -5.44 -7.04
C LEU A 107 -17.02 -4.59 -7.11
N LEU A 108 -16.75 -3.98 -8.28
CA LEU A 108 -15.60 -3.11 -8.47
C LEU A 108 -15.63 -1.93 -7.51
N VAL A 109 -16.76 -1.24 -7.38
CA VAL A 109 -16.90 -0.10 -6.44
C VAL A 109 -16.71 -0.55 -4.99
N TYR A 110 -17.33 -1.66 -4.59
CA TYR A 110 -17.18 -2.20 -3.23
C TYR A 110 -15.73 -2.52 -2.88
N PHE A 111 -15.02 -3.23 -3.76
CA PHE A 111 -13.62 -3.58 -3.57
C PHE A 111 -12.67 -2.39 -3.73
N LEU A 112 -13.04 -1.38 -4.52
CA LEU A 112 -12.30 -0.12 -4.58
C LEU A 112 -12.30 0.57 -3.22
N ILE A 113 -13.46 0.68 -2.57
CA ILE A 113 -13.60 1.25 -1.22
C ILE A 113 -12.77 0.43 -0.22
N LEU A 114 -12.89 -0.90 -0.24
CA LEU A 114 -12.09 -1.75 0.65
C LEU A 114 -10.59 -1.59 0.43
N ASN A 115 -10.13 -1.53 -0.83
CA ASN A 115 -8.72 -1.32 -1.14
C ASN A 115 -8.22 0.04 -0.66
N ILE A 116 -9.00 1.10 -0.84
CA ILE A 116 -8.68 2.43 -0.32
C ILE A 116 -8.52 2.36 1.20
N LEU A 117 -9.46 1.73 1.90
CA LEU A 117 -9.38 1.56 3.37
C LEU A 117 -8.13 0.78 3.78
N VAL A 118 -7.85 -0.34 3.13
CA VAL A 118 -6.66 -1.18 3.41
C VAL A 118 -5.37 -0.40 3.22
N ILE A 119 -5.27 0.40 2.15
CA ILE A 119 -4.06 1.17 1.85
C ILE A 119 -3.90 2.32 2.82
N VAL A 120 -4.97 3.08 3.09
CA VAL A 120 -4.94 4.20 4.03
C VAL A 120 -4.60 3.71 5.43
N LEU A 121 -5.23 2.62 5.89
CA LEU A 121 -4.93 2.03 7.20
C LEU A 121 -3.52 1.43 7.23
N GLY A 122 -3.08 0.74 6.19
CA GLY A 122 -1.72 0.16 6.12
C GLY A 122 -0.63 1.24 6.15
N ILE A 123 -0.78 2.30 5.37
CA ILE A 123 0.12 3.46 5.37
C ILE A 123 0.08 4.15 6.73
N GLY A 124 -1.13 4.44 7.24
CA GLY A 124 -1.33 5.11 8.52
C GLY A 124 -0.68 4.34 9.67
N LEU A 125 -0.91 3.03 9.76
CA LEU A 125 -0.35 2.16 10.80
C LEU A 125 1.17 2.05 10.68
N GLY A 126 1.71 1.88 9.47
CA GLY A 126 3.15 1.87 9.25
C GLY A 126 3.83 3.19 9.61
N MET A 127 3.17 4.31 9.31
CA MET A 127 3.64 5.63 9.72
C MET A 127 3.57 5.82 11.24
N LEU A 128 2.48 5.41 11.90
CA LEU A 128 2.28 5.52 13.34
C LEU A 128 3.39 4.78 14.10
N VAL A 129 3.71 3.55 13.70
CA VAL A 129 4.79 2.76 14.30
C VAL A 129 6.14 3.45 14.16
N ASN A 130 6.44 4.01 12.98
CA ASN A 130 7.68 4.78 12.78
C ASN A 130 7.74 6.03 13.67
N GLY A 131 6.63 6.75 13.82
CA GLY A 131 6.53 7.92 14.70
C GLY A 131 6.76 7.58 16.16
N CYS A 132 6.10 6.53 16.66
CA CYS A 132 6.28 6.05 18.02
C CYS A 132 7.72 5.61 18.29
N TRP A 133 8.37 4.91 17.35
CA TRP A 133 9.77 4.51 17.48
C TRP A 133 10.69 5.72 17.58
N MET A 134 10.50 6.72 16.72
CA MET A 134 11.32 7.94 16.73
C MET A 134 11.20 8.69 18.07
N LEU A 135 9.99 8.80 18.62
CA LEU A 135 9.76 9.40 19.94
C LEU A 135 10.42 8.59 21.06
N TYR A 136 10.30 7.26 21.03
CA TYR A 136 10.93 6.37 22.00
C TYR A 136 12.45 6.49 22.01
N ASP A 137 13.06 6.51 20.82
CA ASP A 137 14.51 6.64 20.68
C ASP A 137 15.01 8.03 21.13
N LYS A 138 14.23 9.09 20.87
CA LYS A 138 14.53 10.43 21.37
C LYS A 138 14.48 10.49 22.90
N TYR A 139 13.49 9.84 23.52
CA TYR A 139 13.35 9.75 24.97
C TYR A 139 14.52 8.97 25.61
N ASN A 140 14.87 7.80 25.07
CA ASN A 140 15.99 7.00 25.59
C ASN A 140 17.35 7.70 25.47
N ARG A 141 17.56 8.49 24.40
CA ARG A 141 18.79 9.28 24.25
C ARG A 141 18.86 10.45 25.24
N ALA A 142 17.73 11.12 25.50
CA ALA A 142 17.67 12.17 26.51
C ALA A 142 18.01 11.63 27.91
N LYS A 143 17.42 10.49 28.28
CA LYS A 143 17.67 9.81 29.57
C LYS A 143 19.11 9.32 29.75
N LYS A 144 19.84 9.04 28.67
CA LYS A 144 21.24 8.56 28.73
C LYS A 144 22.27 9.69 28.87
N ASN A 145 21.85 10.93 28.63
CA ASN A 145 22.70 12.12 28.71
C ASN A 145 22.46 12.94 29.99
N GLU A 146 21.50 12.51 30.82
CA GLU A 146 21.36 12.90 32.24
C GLU A 146 22.13 11.91 33.12
#